data_AF-A0A381P1M2-F1
#
_entry.id   AF-A0A381P1M2-F1
#
_cell.length_a   1.000
_cell.length_b   1.000
_cell.length_c   1.000
_cell.angle_alpha   90.00
_cell.angle_beta   90.00
_cell.angle_gamma   90.00
#
_symmetry.space_group_name_H-M   'P 1'
#
loop_
_entity.id
_entity.type
_entity.pdbx_description
1 polymer ?
#
loop_
_entity_poly.entity_id
_entity_poly.type
_entity_poly.pdbx_seq_one_letter_code
_entity_poly.pdbx_strand_id
1 'polypeptide(L)'
;MLLQSVTITGQDFEHSKVVTVPDMGFLPGVFSGLDILQEMKFEQLRDKRLAILTNQSALNRDGKHFLDLLAEQKDKFDVQIIFTPQYG
;
A
#
# COMPACT_ATOMS: atom_id res chain seq x y z
N MET A 1 0.51 28.62 -6.32
CA MET A 1 -0.74 27.83 -6.45
C MET A 1 -0.88 27.02 -5.16
N LEU A 2 -1.82 27.40 -4.30
CA LEU A 2 -1.99 26.81 -2.97
C LEU A 2 -2.79 25.51 -3.12
N LEU A 3 -2.19 24.36 -2.80
CA LEU A 3 -2.89 23.10 -2.64
C LEU A 3 -3.72 23.20 -1.35
N GLN A 4 -5.04 23.37 -1.50
CA GLN A 4 -5.96 23.27 -0.38
C GLN A 4 -6.16 21.79 -0.05
N SER A 5 -5.67 21.36 1.10
CA SER A 5 -5.99 20.07 1.69
C SER A 5 -7.47 20.05 2.05
N VAL A 6 -8.29 19.34 1.29
CA VAL A 6 -9.69 19.07 1.66
C VAL A 6 -9.67 17.96 2.71
N THR A 7 -9.85 18.31 3.98
CA THR A 7 -10.06 17.33 5.05
C THR A 7 -11.51 16.91 5.05
N ILE A 8 -11.81 15.72 4.54
CA ILE A 8 -13.14 15.10 4.72
C ILE A 8 -13.22 14.65 6.18
N THR A 9 -13.90 15.41 7.03
CA THR A 9 -14.32 14.97 8.36
C THR A 9 -15.51 14.03 8.21
N GLY A 10 -15.22 12.74 8.00
CA GLY A 10 -16.23 11.70 7.84
C GLY A 10 -15.76 10.37 8.43
N GLN A 11 -16.44 9.94 9.50
CA GLN A 11 -16.25 8.70 10.27
C GLN A 11 -14.88 8.51 10.93
N ASP A 12 -14.89 8.49 12.27
CA ASP A 12 -13.81 7.91 13.06
C ASP A 12 -13.87 6.39 12.92
N PHE A 13 -12.76 5.78 12.49
CA PHE A 13 -12.63 4.34 12.41
C PHE A 13 -11.90 3.82 13.65
N GLU A 14 -12.45 2.79 14.30
CA GLU A 14 -11.89 2.26 15.55
C GLU A 14 -10.52 1.59 15.37
N HIS A 15 -10.29 0.95 14.22
CA HIS A 15 -9.07 0.18 13.94
C HIS A 15 -8.38 0.57 12.62
N SER A 16 -8.87 1.61 11.94
CA SER A 16 -8.27 2.11 10.70
C SER A 16 -8.16 3.62 10.72
N LYS A 17 -7.46 4.18 9.73
CA LYS A 17 -7.25 5.62 9.59
C LYS A 17 -7.33 5.97 8.12
N VAL A 18 -8.02 7.07 7.80
CA VAL A 18 -7.98 7.64 6.45
C VAL A 18 -6.62 8.30 6.26
N VAL A 19 -5.93 7.95 5.19
CA VAL A 19 -4.62 8.50 4.85
C VAL A 19 -4.74 9.26 3.54
N THR A 20 -4.15 10.44 3.48
CA THR A 20 -4.05 11.22 2.25
C THR A 20 -3.08 10.55 1.28
N VAL A 21 -3.50 10.37 0.04
CA VAL A 21 -2.70 9.79 -1.04
C VAL A 21 -2.16 10.90 -1.96
N PRO A 22 -1.02 10.71 -2.64
CA PRO A 22 -0.55 11.65 -3.65
C PRO A 22 -1.56 11.76 -4.80
N ASP A 23 -1.72 12.97 -5.34
CA ASP A 23 -2.53 13.18 -6.54
C ASP A 23 -1.77 12.62 -7.75
N MET A 24 -2.26 11.52 -8.32
CA MET A 24 -1.70 10.85 -9.49
C MET A 24 -2.42 11.21 -10.80
N GLY A 25 -3.36 12.17 -10.77
CA GLY A 25 -4.19 12.53 -11.92
C GLY A 25 -3.42 13.12 -13.10
N PHE A 26 -2.15 13.48 -12.89
CA PHE A 26 -1.26 13.97 -13.94
C PHE A 26 -0.66 12.86 -14.81
N LEU A 27 -0.73 11.59 -14.39
CA LEU A 27 -0.23 10.44 -15.15
C LEU A 27 -1.39 9.68 -15.82
N PRO A 28 -1.23 9.22 -17.07
CA PRO A 28 -2.24 8.42 -17.73
C PRO A 28 -2.34 7.02 -17.10
N GLY A 29 -3.58 6.52 -16.98
CA GLY A 29 -3.90 5.15 -16.58
C GLY A 29 -4.58 5.05 -15.21
N VAL A 30 -4.81 3.80 -14.78
CA VAL A 30 -5.36 3.48 -13.46
C VAL A 30 -4.21 2.99 -12.58
N PHE A 31 -4.13 3.53 -11.36
CA PHE A 31 -3.14 3.13 -10.36
C PHE A 31 -3.83 2.24 -9.33
N SER A 32 -3.25 1.06 -9.11
CA SER A 32 -3.71 0.15 -8.06
C SER A 32 -3.33 0.69 -6.69
N GLY A 33 -3.95 0.14 -5.63
CA GLY A 33 -3.54 0.47 -4.26
C GLY A 33 -2.06 0.12 -3.98
N LEU A 34 -1.51 -0.91 -4.64
CA LEU A 34 -0.11 -1.29 -4.50
C LEU A 34 0.82 -0.24 -5.12
N ASP A 35 0.46 0.33 -6.27
CA ASP A 35 1.25 1.38 -6.91
C ASP A 35 1.30 2.65 -6.04
N ILE A 36 0.16 3.02 -5.44
CA ILE A 36 0.09 4.15 -4.51
C ILE A 36 0.91 3.89 -3.24
N LEU A 37 0.83 2.68 -2.66
CA LEU A 37 1.64 2.30 -1.51
C LEU A 37 3.14 2.34 -1.82
N GLN A 38 3.53 1.89 -3.02
CA GLN A 38 4.92 1.94 -3.48
C GLN A 38 5.41 3.37 -3.66
N GLU A 39 4.62 4.27 -4.26
CA GLU A 39 4.95 5.70 -4.37
C GLU A 39 5.15 6.35 -2.98
N MET A 40 4.27 5.99 -2.04
CA MET A 40 4.36 6.41 -0.64
C MET A 40 5.45 5.67 0.14
N LYS A 41 6.32 4.90 -0.55
CA LYS A 41 7.46 4.16 0.02
C LYS A 41 7.09 3.20 1.14
N PHE A 42 5.84 2.75 1.15
CA PHE A 42 5.26 1.87 2.17
C PHE A 42 5.41 2.42 3.61
N GLU A 43 5.48 3.75 3.78
CA GLU A 43 5.67 4.40 5.08
C GLU A 43 4.60 3.97 6.11
N GLN A 44 3.38 3.69 5.65
CA GLN A 44 2.27 3.24 6.49
C GLN A 44 2.49 1.86 7.11
N LEU A 45 3.42 1.06 6.57
CA LEU A 45 3.72 -0.30 7.04
C LEU A 45 4.92 -0.35 8.00
N ARG A 46 5.67 0.75 8.15
CA ARG A 46 6.85 0.80 9.02
C ARG A 46 6.50 0.53 10.48
N ASP A 47 7.43 -0.12 11.17
CA ASP A 47 7.36 -0.42 12.60
C ASP A 47 6.12 -1.22 13.00
N LYS A 48 5.49 -1.90 12.04
CA LYS A 48 4.34 -2.79 12.25
C LYS A 48 4.74 -4.23 12.01
N ARG A 49 4.09 -5.10 12.78
CA ARG A 49 4.07 -6.55 12.55
C ARG A 49 3.00 -6.84 11.51
N LEU A 50 3.39 -7.35 10.36
CA LEU A 50 2.53 -7.50 9.20
C LEU A 50 2.00 -8.93 9.09
N ALA A 51 0.67 -9.03 8.97
CA ALA A 51 -0.01 -10.21 8.47
C ALA A 51 -0.52 -9.88 7.06
N ILE A 52 -0.08 -10.65 6.07
CA ILE A 52 -0.35 -10.34 4.66
C ILE A 52 -1.28 -11.39 4.08
N LEU A 53 -2.44 -10.98 3.59
CA LEU A 53 -3.28 -11.79 2.72
C LEU A 53 -2.99 -11.40 1.28
N THR A 54 -2.47 -12.32 0.48
CA THR A 54 -2.04 -12.04 -0.89
C THR A 54 -2.17 -13.27 -1.78
N ASN A 55 -2.09 -13.07 -3.09
CA ASN A 55 -2.05 -14.11 -4.10
C ASN A 55 -1.19 -13.67 -5.29
N GLN A 56 -1.06 -14.54 -6.31
CA GLN A 56 -0.26 -14.27 -7.50
C GLN A 56 -0.63 -13.00 -8.29
N SER A 57 -1.82 -12.41 -8.05
CA SER A 57 -2.26 -11.19 -8.74
C SER A 57 -1.76 -9.90 -8.10
N ALA A 58 -1.09 -9.97 -6.94
CA ALA A 58 -0.56 -8.81 -6.23
C ALA A 58 0.74 -8.26 -6.86
N LEU A 59 0.64 -7.88 -8.14
CA LEU A 59 1.73 -7.35 -8.94
C LEU A 59 1.61 -5.82 -9.08
N ASN A 60 2.74 -5.13 -9.01
CA ASN A 60 2.81 -3.72 -9.40
C ASN A 60 2.83 -3.58 -10.94
N ARG A 61 2.85 -2.33 -11.45
CA ARG A 61 2.92 -2.06 -12.91
C ARG A 61 4.17 -2.62 -13.61
N ASP A 62 5.24 -2.89 -12.88
CA ASP A 62 6.46 -3.52 -13.41
C ASP A 62 6.38 -5.06 -13.40
N GLY A 63 5.24 -5.63 -12.99
CA GLY A 63 5.03 -7.07 -12.91
C GLY A 63 5.69 -7.73 -11.70
N LYS A 64 6.06 -6.94 -10.68
CA LYS A 64 6.75 -7.43 -9.48
C LYS A 64 5.78 -7.64 -8.34
N HIS A 65 5.93 -8.76 -7.65
CA HIS A 65 5.03 -9.16 -6.59
C HIS A 65 5.22 -8.33 -5.32
N PHE A 66 4.14 -8.07 -4.58
CA PHE A 66 4.17 -7.29 -3.34
C PHE A 66 5.18 -7.83 -2.32
N LEU A 67 5.22 -9.16 -2.14
CA LEU A 67 6.17 -9.79 -1.22
C LEU A 67 7.63 -9.56 -1.64
N ASP A 68 7.93 -9.51 -2.94
CA ASP A 68 9.29 -9.23 -3.42
C ASP A 68 9.69 -7.78 -3.12
N LEU A 69 8.76 -6.83 -3.28
CA LEU A 69 8.97 -5.42 -2.95
C LEU A 69 9.28 -5.22 -1.45
N LEU A 70 8.59 -5.97 -0.58
CA LEU A 70 8.88 -5.94 0.86
C LEU A 70 10.21 -6.64 1.19
N ALA A 71 10.50 -7.77 0.55
CA ALA A 71 11.72 -8.56 0.80
C ALA A 71 13.01 -7.80 0.45
N GLU A 72 12.99 -6.96 -0.59
CA GLU A 72 14.12 -6.07 -0.91
C GLU A 72 14.43 -5.05 0.17
N GLN A 73 13.45 -4.79 1.04
CA GLN A 73 13.54 -3.88 2.17
C GLN A 73 13.28 -4.63 3.48
N LYS A 74 13.71 -5.90 3.58
CA LYS A 74 13.45 -6.78 4.73
C LYS A 74 13.84 -6.17 6.08
N ASP A 75 14.83 -5.29 6.13
CA ASP A 75 15.28 -4.65 7.38
C ASP A 75 14.28 -3.58 7.87
N LYS A 76 13.33 -3.17 7.04
CA LYS A 76 12.31 -2.15 7.35
C LYS A 76 10.92 -2.73 7.64
N PHE A 77 10.67 -3.98 7.27
CA PHE A 77 9.34 -4.58 7.34
C PHE A 77 9.38 -5.92 8.06
N ASP A 78 8.52 -6.07 9.07
CA ASP A 78 8.42 -7.28 9.86
C ASP A 78 7.20 -8.11 9.42
N VAL A 79 7.40 -8.97 8.41
CA VAL A 79 6.35 -9.88 7.90
C VAL A 79 6.31 -11.14 8.76
N GLN A 80 5.22 -11.30 9.51
CA GLN A 80 5.05 -12.37 10.49
C GLN A 80 4.33 -13.58 9.91
N ILE A 81 3.33 -13.35 9.06
CA ILE A 81 2.49 -14.40 8.50
C ILE A 81 1.98 -14.00 7.12
N ILE A 82 1.91 -14.99 6.23
CA ILE A 82 1.36 -14.85 4.88
C ILE A 82 0.19 -15.82 4.77
N PHE A 83 -0.97 -15.29 4.40
CA PHE A 83 -2.17 -16.04 4.06
C PHE A 83 -2.31 -16.05 2.54
N THR A 84 -2.45 -17.25 1.98
CA THR A 84 -2.66 -17.48 0.55
C THR A 84 -4.04 -18.12 0.37
N PRO A 85 -5.00 -17.46 -0.30
CA PRO A 85 -6.29 -18.07 -0.62
C PRO A 85 -6.12 -19.24 -1.61
N GLN A 86 -7.22 -19.91 -1.96
CA GLN A 86 -7.16 -21.00 -2.95
C GLN A 86 -6.58 -20.49 -4.27
N TYR A 87 -5.69 -21.31 -4.86
CA TYR A 87 -4.90 -21.04 -6.08
C TYR A 87 -3.74 -20.05 -5.94
N GLY A 88 -3.44 -19.63 -4.70
CA GLY A 88 -2.42 -18.64 -4.40
C GLY A 88 -3.03 -17.50 -3.63
#